data_AF-A0A3M1E4Z7-F1
#
_entry.id   AF-A0A3M1E4Z7-F1
#
_cell.length_a   1.000
_cell.length_b   1.000
_cell.length_c   1.000
_cell.angle_alpha   90.00
_cell.angle_beta   90.00
_cell.angle_gamma   90.00
#
_symmetry.space_group_name_H-M   'P 1'
#
loop_
_entity.id
_entity.type
_entity.pdbx_description
1 polymer ?
#
loop_
_entity_poly.entity_id
_entity_poly.type
_entity_poly.pdbx_seq_one_letter_code
_entity_poly.pdbx_strand_id
1 'polypeptide(L)' 'SYVRFDSNAVVLLDEKNEPKGTRIFGPVARELREKNFMKIVSLAEEVV' A
#
# COMPACT_ATOMS: atom_id res chain seq x y z
N SER A 1 0.73 -19.13 -0.52
CA SER A 1 0.34 -18.61 -1.84
C SER A 1 1.39 -17.61 -2.29
N TYR A 2 1.72 -17.55 -3.58
CA TYR A 2 2.73 -16.63 -4.12
C TYR A 2 2.02 -15.54 -4.92
N VAL A 3 2.22 -14.27 -4.54
CA VAL A 3 1.67 -13.10 -5.24
C VAL A 3 2.82 -12.42 -5.97
N ARG A 4 2.64 -12.10 -7.25
CA ARG A 4 3.61 -11.38 -8.07
C ARG A 4 2.89 -10.27 -8.83
N PHE A 5 3.47 -9.07 -8.78
CA PHE A 5 2.99 -7.92 -9.53
C PHE A 5 3.79 -7.78 -10.83
N ASP A 6 3.15 -7.31 -11.89
CA ASP A 6 3.79 -7.10 -13.20
C ASP A 6 4.73 -5.88 -13.19
N SER A 7 4.51 -4.93 -12.29
CA SER A 7 5.27 -3.68 -12.19
C SER A 7 5.58 -3.33 -10.74
N ASN A 8 6.73 -2.67 -10.54
CA ASN A 8 7.14 -2.15 -9.24
C ASN A 8 6.49 -0.79 -8.98
N ALA A 9 5.92 -0.59 -7.80
CA ALA A 9 5.31 0.67 -7.37
C ALA A 9 5.80 1.05 -5.97
N VAL A 10 5.78 2.36 -5.67
CA VAL A 10 6.19 2.91 -4.36
C VAL A 10 5.20 3.97 -3.90
N VAL A 11 4.96 4.04 -2.58
CA VAL A 11 4.13 5.07 -1.94
C VAL A 11 5.05 5.98 -1.14
N LEU A 12 4.89 7.30 -1.33
CA LEU A 12 5.65 8.29 -0.58
C LEU A 12 5.06 8.49 0.81
N LEU A 13 5.90 8.32 1.81
CA LEU A 13 5.56 8.53 3.22
C LEU A 13 6.22 9.81 3.75
N ASP A 14 5.63 10.37 4.78
CA ASP A 14 6.25 11.42 5.58
C ASP A 14 7.10 10.85 6.74
N GLU A 15 7.70 11.74 7.53
CA GLU A 15 8.52 11.37 8.70
C GLU A 15 7.72 10.67 9.81
N LYS A 16 6.39 10.68 9.73
CA LYS A 16 5.46 10.02 10.65
C LYS A 16 4.91 8.71 10.08
N ASN A 17 5.46 8.22 8.96
CA ASN A 17 5.00 7.04 8.23
C ASN A 17 3.56 7.14 7.72
N GLU A 18 3.07 8.36 7.48
CA GLU A 18 1.76 8.60 6.89
C GLU A 18 1.90 8.82 5.37
N PRO A 19 0.98 8.29 4.55
CA PRO A 19 1.00 8.53 3.12
C PRO A 19 0.78 10.02 2.84
N LYS A 20 1.67 10.62 2.05
CA LYS A 20 1.51 12.03 1.63
C LYS A 20 0.36 12.22 0.63
N GLY A 21 -0.06 11.13 -0.03
CA GLY A 21 -1.15 11.12 -0.99
C GLY A 21 -2.51 10.80 -0.37
N THR A 22 -3.57 11.23 -1.04
CA THR A 22 -4.96 11.01 -0.61
C THR A 22 -5.60 9.77 -1.25
N ARG A 23 -4.98 9.15 -2.26
CA ARG A 23 -5.47 7.95 -2.94
C ARG A 23 -4.31 7.11 -3.47
N ILE A 24 -4.44 5.78 -3.42
CA ILE A 24 -3.48 4.83 -3.99
C ILE A 24 -4.17 4.08 -5.11
N PHE A 25 -3.53 4.06 -6.27
CA PHE A 25 -4.03 3.35 -7.44
C PHE A 25 -3.33 1.99 -7.57
N GLY A 26 -4.11 0.98 -7.90
CA GLY A 26 -3.63 -0.38 -8.11
C GLY A 26 -3.69 -1.28 -6.88
N PRO A 27 -3.45 -2.58 -7.07
CA PRO A 27 -3.55 -3.57 -6.02
C PRO A 27 -2.40 -3.43 -5.02
N VAL A 28 -2.75 -3.45 -3.73
CA VAL A 28 -1.76 -3.45 -2.64
C VAL A 28 -1.67 -4.81 -1.99
N ALA A 29 -0.46 -5.17 -1.57
CA ALA A 29 -0.22 -6.45 -0.93
C ALA A 29 -0.76 -6.47 0.51
N ARG A 30 -1.44 -7.55 0.90
CA ARG A 30 -2.06 -7.71 2.23
C ARG A 30 -1.06 -7.62 3.38
N GLU A 31 0.23 -7.89 3.14
CA GLU A 31 1.31 -7.81 4.13
C GLU A 31 1.50 -6.39 4.70
N LEU A 32 1.04 -5.35 3.99
CA LEU A 32 1.10 -3.97 4.49
C LEU A 32 0.25 -3.77 5.76
N ARG A 33 -0.78 -4.61 5.97
CA ARG A 33 -1.59 -4.59 7.20
C ARG A 33 -0.78 -5.03 8.41
N GLU A 34 0.07 -6.04 8.26
CA GLU A 34 0.90 -6.58 9.36
C GLU A 34 2.04 -5.64 9.72
N LYS A 35 2.50 -4.85 8.75
CA LYS A 35 3.57 -3.85 8.93
C LYS A 35 3.08 -2.49 9.45
N ASN A 36 1.87 -2.41 9.98
CA ASN A 36 1.24 -1.20 10.53
C ASN A 36 0.96 -0.07 9.51
N PHE A 37 0.99 -0.36 8.20
CA PHE A 37 0.63 0.63 7.17
C PHE A 37 -0.88 0.64 6.88
N MET A 38 -1.70 0.68 7.93
CA MET A 38 -3.17 0.56 7.83
C MET A 38 -3.77 1.65 6.93
N LYS A 39 -3.24 2.88 6.99
CA LYS A 39 -3.68 4.00 6.14
C LYS A 39 -3.50 3.71 4.65
N ILE A 40 -2.42 3.05 4.26
CA ILE A 40 -2.15 2.68 2.86
C ILE A 40 -3.19 1.68 2.38
N VAL A 41 -3.46 0.64 3.18
CA VAL A 41 -4.47 -0.38 2.87
C VAL A 41 -5.89 0.21 2.80
N SER A 42 -6.20 1.19 3.65
CA SER A 42 -7.51 1.87 3.64
C SER A 42 -7.72 2.80 2.43
N LEU A 43 -6.66 3.35 1.86
CA LEU A 43 -6.72 4.26 0.72
C LEU A 43 -6.56 3.55 -0.63
N ALA A 44 -6.26 2.26 -0.62
CA ALA A 44 -6.11 1.44 -1.81
C ALA A 44 -7.47 0.91 -2.28
N GLU A 45 -7.63 0.80 -3.60
CA GLU A 45 -8.86 0.31 -4.23
C GLU A 45 -8.99 -1.22 -4.15
N GLU A 46 -7.86 -1.94 -4.22
CA GLU A 46 -7.83 -3.40 -4.21
C GLU A 46 -6.70 -3.92 -3.31
N VAL A 47 -6.96 -4.99 -2.57
CA VAL A 47 -5.98 -5.64 -1.68
C VAL A 47 -5.85 -7.11 -2.08
N VAL A 48 -4.62 -7.56 -2.33
CA VAL A 48 -4.28 -8.92 -2.80
C VAL A 48 -3.41 -9.64 -1.78
#